data_AF-A0A6P4J3V5-F1
#
_entry.id   AF-A0A6P4J3V5-F1
#
_cell.length_a   1.000
_cell.length_b   1.000
_cell.length_c   1.000
_cell.angle_alpha   90.00
_cell.angle_beta   90.00
_cell.angle_gamma   90.00
#
_symmetry.space_group_name_H-M   'P 1'
#
loop_
_entity.id
_entity.type
_entity.pdbx_description
1 polymer ?
#
loop_
_entity_poly.entity_id
_entity_poly.type
_entity_poly.pdbx_seq_one_letter_code
_entity_poly.pdbx_strand_id
1 'polypeptide(L)'
;MSGNKAQLEERQPNANTLLPPSRVRTIMKSSMDTGLITNEVLFLMTKCTEMFVQHLAREAHAKHGGGDTLKYEQLSQLVNKEKNLEFLLQIVPEKIRVYQFKEMLRLNRSRDGDDDDDDDDDDDSGSGSESEE
;
A
#
# COMPACT_ATOMS: atom_id res chain seq x y z
N MET A 1 27.94 -40.79 -9.19
CA MET A 1 27.88 -39.50 -8.46
C MET A 1 26.56 -38.84 -8.85
N SER A 2 25.47 -39.20 -8.16
CA SER A 2 24.14 -38.66 -8.42
C SER A 2 24.02 -37.28 -7.79
N GLY A 3 23.82 -36.27 -8.63
CA GLY A 3 23.50 -34.92 -8.20
C GLY A 3 22.13 -34.87 -7.52
N ASN A 4 22.09 -34.19 -6.38
CA ASN A 4 20.89 -33.89 -5.60
C ASN A 4 19.84 -33.21 -6.48
N LYS A 5 18.74 -33.92 -6.77
CA LYS A 5 17.47 -33.26 -7.05
C LYS A 5 17.04 -32.57 -5.76
N ALA A 6 16.94 -31.24 -5.80
CA ALA A 6 16.26 -30.47 -4.78
C ALA A 6 14.89 -31.10 -4.54
N GLN A 7 14.71 -31.64 -3.34
CA GLN A 7 13.42 -32.10 -2.86
C GLN A 7 12.55 -30.84 -2.72
N LEU A 8 11.74 -30.59 -3.74
CA LEU A 8 10.52 -29.81 -3.58
C LEU A 8 9.64 -30.65 -2.66
N GLU A 9 9.70 -30.33 -1.37
CA GLU A 9 8.89 -30.92 -0.33
C GLU A 9 7.42 -30.82 -0.76
N GLU A 10 6.82 -31.97 -1.08
CA GLU A 10 5.40 -32.09 -1.39
C GLU A 10 4.62 -31.53 -0.21
N ARG A 11 4.05 -30.33 -0.41
CA ARG A 11 3.18 -29.66 0.56
C ARG A 11 2.04 -30.61 0.90
N GLN A 12 2.00 -31.08 2.16
CA GLN A 12 0.95 -31.99 2.61
C GLN A 12 -0.45 -31.43 2.28
N PRO A 13 -1.35 -32.23 1.68
CA PRO A 13 -2.65 -31.78 1.13
C PRO A 13 -3.71 -31.46 2.21
N ASN A 14 -3.31 -31.20 3.46
CA ASN A 14 -4.24 -31.17 4.60
C ASN A 14 -4.46 -29.76 5.15
N ALA A 15 -3.61 -28.79 4.79
CA ALA A 15 -3.85 -27.40 5.11
C ALA A 15 -4.72 -26.79 4.00
N ASN A 16 -6.04 -26.98 4.10
CA ASN A 16 -6.99 -26.39 3.17
C ASN A 16 -6.88 -24.85 3.10
N THR A 17 -6.11 -24.18 3.97
CA THR A 17 -5.82 -22.73 3.96
C THR A 17 -4.31 -22.48 4.11
N LEU A 18 -3.80 -21.44 3.46
CA LEU A 18 -2.45 -20.88 3.61
C LEU A 18 -2.36 -19.95 4.81
N LEU A 19 -3.40 -19.14 5.05
CA LEU A 19 -3.43 -18.20 6.16
C LEU A 19 -3.99 -18.89 7.42
N PRO A 20 -3.46 -18.60 8.62
CA PRO A 20 -3.95 -19.19 9.85
C PRO A 20 -5.36 -18.67 10.18
N PRO A 21 -6.40 -19.53 10.20
CA PRO A 21 -7.78 -19.08 10.41
C PRO A 21 -7.99 -18.42 11.78
N SER A 22 -7.23 -18.81 12.80
CA SER A 22 -7.27 -18.16 14.13
C SER A 22 -6.94 -16.67 14.04
N ARG A 23 -5.93 -16.29 13.24
CA ARG A 23 -5.54 -14.88 13.07
C ARG A 23 -6.58 -14.10 12.28
N VAL A 24 -7.15 -14.72 11.23
CA VAL A 24 -8.26 -14.13 10.47
C VAL A 24 -9.45 -13.84 11.40
N ARG A 25 -9.81 -14.79 12.28
CA ARG A 25 -10.88 -14.60 13.28
C ARG A 25 -10.60 -13.42 14.21
N THR A 26 -9.36 -13.27 14.69
CA THR A 26 -8.98 -12.14 15.55
C THR A 26 -9.14 -10.81 14.82
N ILE A 27 -8.74 -10.73 13.55
CA ILE A 27 -8.86 -9.51 12.73
C ILE A 27 -10.33 -9.18 12.47
N MET A 28 -11.17 -10.18 12.16
CA MET A 28 -12.61 -9.95 11.98
C MET A 28 -13.26 -9.35 13.24
N LYS A 29 -12.88 -9.85 14.41
CA LYS A 29 -13.39 -9.37 15.70
C LYS A 29 -12.83 -8.01 16.15
N SER A 30 -11.69 -7.55 15.61
CA SER A 30 -11.09 -6.28 16.03
C SER A 30 -11.78 -5.06 15.43
N SER A 31 -12.45 -5.24 14.29
CA SER A 31 -12.90 -4.12 13.44
C SER A 31 -14.39 -4.13 13.18
N MET A 32 -15.09 -5.20 13.59
CA MET A 32 -16.51 -5.35 13.38
C MET A 32 -17.14 -5.84 14.68
N ASP A 33 -18.27 -5.24 15.08
CA ASP A 33 -19.19 -5.87 16.04
C ASP A 33 -19.90 -7.04 15.36
N THR A 34 -19.10 -8.04 15.01
CA THR A 34 -19.54 -9.26 14.36
C THR A 34 -20.05 -10.18 15.45
N GLY A 35 -21.28 -10.64 15.31
CA GLY A 35 -21.86 -11.67 16.16
C GLY A 35 -21.10 -13.00 16.03
N LEU A 36 -21.82 -14.11 16.04
CA LEU A 36 -21.18 -15.42 15.97
C LEU A 36 -20.52 -15.68 14.60
N ILE A 37 -19.19 -15.80 14.58
CA ILE A 37 -18.42 -16.22 13.40
C ILE A 37 -18.38 -17.75 13.36
N THR A 38 -19.16 -18.33 12.45
CA THR A 38 -19.18 -19.79 12.20
C THR A 38 -17.89 -20.25 11.52
N ASN A 39 -17.60 -21.55 11.59
CA ASN A 39 -16.38 -22.11 10.96
C ASN A 39 -16.42 -22.02 9.42
N GLU A 40 -17.60 -22.09 8.80
CA GLU A 40 -17.77 -21.95 7.35
C GLU A 40 -17.44 -20.52 6.88
N VAL A 41 -17.97 -19.51 7.57
CA VAL A 41 -17.66 -18.10 7.29
C VAL A 41 -16.17 -17.85 7.49
N LEU A 42 -15.59 -18.38 8.58
CA LEU A 42 -14.16 -18.24 8.83
C LEU A 42 -13.32 -18.86 7.71
N PHE A 43 -13.68 -20.05 7.24
CA PHE A 43 -13.00 -20.73 6.15
C PHE A 43 -13.09 -19.93 4.85
N LEU A 44 -14.29 -19.47 4.48
CA LEU A 44 -14.53 -18.67 3.29
C LEU A 44 -13.72 -17.37 3.34
N MET A 45 -13.79 -16.63 4.45
CA MET A 45 -13.03 -15.39 4.61
C MET A 45 -11.52 -15.62 4.51
N THR A 46 -11.01 -16.69 5.12
CA THR A 46 -9.59 -17.06 5.03
C THR A 46 -9.19 -17.29 3.56
N LYS A 47 -10.02 -18.00 2.79
CA LYS A 47 -9.80 -18.22 1.36
C LYS A 47 -9.89 -16.94 0.53
N CYS A 48 -10.88 -16.10 0.79
CA CYS A 48 -11.02 -14.82 0.11
C CYS A 48 -9.80 -13.93 0.36
N THR A 49 -9.28 -13.87 1.59
CA THR A 49 -8.07 -13.09 1.90
C THR A 49 -6.84 -13.64 1.18
N GLU A 50 -6.67 -14.96 1.09
CA GLU A 50 -5.59 -15.57 0.31
C GLU A 50 -5.66 -15.16 -1.17
N MET A 51 -6.83 -15.28 -1.78
CA MET A 51 -7.05 -14.93 -3.18
C MET A 51 -6.88 -13.43 -3.41
N PHE A 52 -7.34 -12.60 -2.48
CA PHE A 52 -7.19 -11.15 -2.54
C PHE A 52 -5.73 -10.73 -2.58
N VAL A 53 -4.89 -11.25 -1.66
CA VAL A 53 -3.45 -10.92 -1.63
C VAL A 53 -2.75 -11.37 -2.91
N GLN A 54 -3.07 -12.57 -3.41
CA GLN A 54 -2.50 -13.06 -4.67
C GLN A 54 -2.91 -12.21 -5.87
N HIS A 55 -4.19 -11.82 -5.95
CA HIS A 55 -4.71 -10.98 -7.00
C HIS A 55 -4.09 -9.59 -6.96
N LEU A 56 -4.04 -8.95 -5.79
CA LEU A 56 -3.46 -7.63 -5.59
C LEU A 56 -1.98 -7.60 -6.02
N ALA A 57 -1.20 -8.59 -5.61
CA ALA A 57 0.22 -8.68 -5.98
C ALA A 57 0.40 -8.88 -7.49
N ARG A 58 -0.41 -9.74 -8.11
CA ARG A 58 -0.34 -10.02 -9.55
C ARG A 58 -0.71 -8.80 -10.39
N GLU A 59 -1.81 -8.13 -10.04
CA GLU A 59 -2.27 -6.94 -10.77
C GLU A 59 -1.29 -5.78 -10.65
N ALA A 60 -0.72 -5.57 -9.45
CA ALA A 60 0.26 -4.51 -9.24
C ALA A 60 1.55 -4.77 -10.02
N HIS A 61 1.94 -6.05 -10.15
CA HIS A 61 3.12 -6.45 -10.92
C HIS A 61 2.89 -6.33 -12.43
N ALA A 62 1.76 -6.81 -12.95
CA ALA A 62 1.47 -6.85 -14.38
C ALA A 62 1.44 -5.45 -15.04
N LYS A 63 0.99 -4.42 -14.33
CA LYS A 63 0.82 -3.06 -14.88
C LYS A 63 2.11 -2.27 -15.09
N HIS A 64 3.26 -2.72 -14.59
CA HIS A 64 4.50 -1.93 -14.62
C HIS A 64 5.67 -2.53 -15.40
N GLY A 65 5.39 -3.49 -16.30
CA GLY A 65 6.36 -3.86 -17.35
C GLY A 65 7.47 -4.83 -16.95
N GLY A 66 7.13 -5.91 -16.25
CA GLY A 66 7.93 -7.15 -16.30
C GLY A 66 9.25 -7.18 -15.52
N GLY A 67 9.49 -6.24 -14.61
CA GLY A 67 10.61 -6.35 -13.66
C GLY A 67 10.41 -7.49 -12.65
N ASP A 68 11.48 -8.06 -12.11
CA ASP A 68 11.39 -9.21 -11.18
C ASP A 68 10.92 -8.83 -9.75
N THR A 69 10.74 -7.53 -9.48
CA THR A 69 10.41 -7.02 -8.15
C THR A 69 9.19 -6.11 -8.19
N LEU A 70 8.30 -6.27 -7.21
CA LEU A 70 7.16 -5.39 -6.99
C LEU A 70 7.55 -4.21 -6.09
N LYS A 71 7.39 -2.98 -6.58
CA LYS A 71 7.65 -1.73 -5.86
C LYS A 71 6.36 -1.10 -5.33
N TYR A 72 6.50 -0.26 -4.30
CA TYR A 72 5.38 0.47 -3.69
C TYR A 72 4.61 1.33 -4.71
N GLU A 73 5.32 2.04 -5.58
CA GLU A 73 4.72 2.94 -6.59
C GLU A 73 3.69 2.21 -7.47
N GLN A 74 3.97 0.95 -7.81
CA GLN A 74 3.08 0.11 -8.61
C GLN A 74 1.79 -0.23 -7.84
N LEU A 75 1.92 -0.49 -6.54
CA LEU A 75 0.80 -0.79 -5.68
C LEU A 75 -0.07 0.45 -5.45
N SER A 76 0.54 1.60 -5.13
CA SER A 76 -0.21 2.84 -4.91
C SER A 76 -0.93 3.32 -6.18
N GLN A 77 -0.31 3.18 -7.35
CA GLN A 77 -0.96 3.50 -8.63
C GLN A 77 -2.14 2.57 -8.94
N LEU A 78 -2.00 1.27 -8.65
CA LEU A 78 -3.11 0.32 -8.80
C LEU A 78 -4.29 0.70 -7.90
N VAL A 79 -4.01 0.97 -6.61
CA VAL A 79 -5.02 1.35 -5.62
C VAL A 79 -5.71 2.67 -6.00
N ASN A 80 -4.96 3.65 -6.51
CA ASN A 80 -5.53 4.93 -6.92
C ASN A 80 -6.41 4.84 -8.18
N LYS A 81 -6.12 3.87 -9.06
CA LYS A 81 -6.84 3.69 -10.33
C LYS A 81 -8.10 2.83 -10.20
N GLU A 82 -8.06 1.78 -9.39
CA GLU A 82 -9.10 0.75 -9.34
C GLU A 82 -10.15 1.04 -8.24
N LYS A 83 -11.40 1.27 -8.65
CA LYS A 83 -12.48 1.63 -7.72
C LYS A 83 -12.76 0.57 -6.66
N ASN A 84 -12.61 -0.72 -6.97
CA ASN A 84 -12.79 -1.80 -6.01
C ASN A 84 -11.68 -1.86 -4.93
N LEU A 85 -10.61 -1.08 -5.08
CA LEU A 85 -9.52 -0.93 -4.11
C LEU A 85 -9.57 0.39 -3.35
N GLU A 86 -10.63 1.20 -3.52
CA GLU A 86 -10.77 2.53 -2.89
C GLU A 86 -10.62 2.48 -1.35
N PHE A 87 -11.04 1.38 -0.72
CA PHE A 87 -10.88 1.15 0.72
C PHE A 87 -9.42 1.15 1.20
N LEU A 88 -8.46 0.97 0.29
CA LEU A 88 -7.02 0.98 0.58
C LEU A 88 -6.38 2.36 0.41
N LEU A 89 -7.06 3.40 -0.09
CA LEU A 89 -6.46 4.71 -0.35
C LEU A 89 -5.81 5.33 0.89
N GLN A 90 -6.44 5.15 2.05
CA GLN A 90 -5.93 5.65 3.34
C GLN A 90 -4.76 4.81 3.88
N ILE A 91 -4.58 3.58 3.38
CA ILE A 91 -3.55 2.64 3.82
C ILE A 91 -2.33 2.66 2.89
N VAL A 92 -2.57 2.84 1.59
CA VAL A 92 -1.56 2.82 0.52
C VAL A 92 -1.72 4.06 -0.38
N PRO A 93 -1.43 5.27 0.14
CA PRO A 93 -1.58 6.50 -0.63
C PRO A 93 -0.51 6.60 -1.73
N GLU A 94 -0.85 7.31 -2.81
CA GLU A 94 0.13 7.70 -3.83
C GLU A 94 1.05 8.80 -3.29
N LYS A 95 2.36 8.64 -3.51
CA LYS A 95 3.35 9.59 -3.01
C LYS A 95 3.40 10.81 -3.92
N ILE A 96 3.29 11.99 -3.33
CA ILE A 96 3.55 13.27 -3.98
C ILE A 96 4.72 13.96 -3.28
N ARG A 97 5.56 14.66 -4.03
CA ARG A 97 6.62 15.47 -3.43
C ARG A 97 6.05 16.80 -2.97
N VAL A 98 6.63 17.37 -1.90
CA VAL A 98 6.17 18.64 -1.31
C VAL A 98 6.10 19.75 -2.36
N TYR A 99 7.10 19.87 -3.23
CA TYR A 99 7.07 20.88 -4.30
C TYR A 99 5.90 20.67 -5.27
N GLN A 100 5.59 19.42 -5.64
CA GLN A 100 4.47 19.11 -6.53
C GLN A 100 3.14 19.46 -5.89
N PHE A 101 3.03 19.24 -4.58
CA PHE A 101 1.84 19.61 -3.81
C PHE A 101 1.69 21.13 -3.69
N LYS A 102 2.78 21.86 -3.41
CA LYS A 102 2.78 23.34 -3.38
C LYS A 102 2.33 23.91 -4.73
N GLU A 103 2.84 23.38 -5.84
CA GLU A 103 2.43 23.79 -7.18
C GLU A 103 0.96 23.47 -7.45
N MET A 104 0.47 22.30 -7.04
CA MET A 104 -0.94 21.94 -7.17
C MET A 104 -1.85 22.89 -6.37
N LEU A 105 -1.43 23.29 -5.16
CA LEU A 105 -2.15 24.27 -4.35
C LEU A 105 -2.15 25.66 -5.01
N ARG A 106 -1.01 26.13 -5.54
CA ARG A 106 -0.94 27.39 -6.31
C ARG A 106 -1.92 27.34 -7.47
N LEU A 107 -1.86 26.30 -8.30
CA LEU A 107 -2.70 26.15 -9.49
C LEU A 107 -4.20 26.07 -9.15
N ASN A 108 -4.55 25.44 -8.01
CA ASN A 108 -5.94 25.38 -7.57
C ASN A 108 -6.43 26.73 -7.03
N ARG A 109 -5.58 27.50 -6.35
CA ARG A 109 -5.89 28.84 -5.86
C ARG A 109 -6.07 29.84 -7.02
N SER A 110 -5.21 29.75 -8.04
CA SER A 110 -5.35 30.52 -9.29
C SER A 110 -6.62 30.19 -10.09
N ARG A 111 -7.24 29.03 -9.85
CA ARG A 111 -8.51 28.65 -10.45
C ARG A 111 -9.73 29.21 -9.73
N ASP A 112 -9.62 29.46 -8.42
CA ASP A 112 -10.70 30.01 -7.58
C ASP A 112 -10.66 31.54 -7.45
N GLY A 113 -9.63 32.21 -7.99
CA GLY A 113 -9.64 33.67 -8.21
C GLY A 113 -9.45 34.56 -6.97
N ASP A 114 -8.91 34.01 -5.88
CA ASP A 114 -8.41 34.82 -4.75
C ASP A 114 -6.93 35.15 -5.00
N ASP A 115 -6.69 36.28 -5.67
CA ASP A 115 -5.39 36.97 -5.75
C ASP A 115 -5.16 37.75 -4.44
N ASP A 116 -4.71 37.08 -3.38
CA ASP A 116 -3.98 37.74 -2.29
C ASP A 116 -2.53 37.22 -2.34
N ASP A 117 -1.70 37.89 -3.12
CA ASP A 117 -0.24 37.75 -3.16
C ASP A 117 0.35 38.31 -1.85
N ASP A 118 0.61 37.44 -0.87
CA ASP A 118 1.52 37.70 0.26
C ASP A 118 2.41 36.46 0.46
N ASP A 119 3.44 36.29 -0.38
CA ASP A 119 4.58 35.41 -0.10
C ASP A 119 5.82 36.30 0.13
N ASP A 120 5.94 36.82 1.35
CA ASP A 120 7.22 37.24 1.97
C ASP A 120 8.02 35.97 2.30
N ASP A 121 8.75 35.42 1.32
CA ASP A 121 9.78 34.40 1.58
C ASP A 121 11.07 35.09 2.05
N ASP A 122 11.11 35.45 3.34
CA ASP A 122 12.33 35.80 4.08
C ASP A 122 13.15 34.52 4.36
N ASP A 123 14.02 34.15 3.41
CA ASP A 123 15.05 33.12 3.62
C ASP A 123 16.28 33.75 4.30
N ASP A 124 16.14 34.07 5.60
CA ASP A 124 17.27 34.39 6.48
C ASP A 124 17.92 33.10 6.97
N SER A 125 18.80 32.52 6.16
CA SER A 125 19.80 31.56 6.64
C SER A 125 21.12 32.29 6.91
N GLY A 126 21.24 32.79 8.14
CA GLY A 126 22.40 33.49 8.67
C GLY A 126 23.72 32.76 8.41
N SER A 127 24.61 33.48 7.71
CA SER A 127 26.02 33.15 7.57
C SER A 127 26.72 33.28 8.93
N GLY A 128 26.81 32.18 9.67
CA GLY A 128 27.62 32.08 10.88
C GLY A 128 29.10 32.02 10.52
N SER A 129 29.75 33.18 10.50
CA SER A 129 31.20 33.30 10.33
C SER A 129 31.81 33.98 11.54
N GLU A 130 32.25 33.23 12.54
CA GLU A 130 33.28 33.64 13.52
C GLU A 130 33.92 32.37 14.11
N SER A 131 35.18 32.28 14.52
CA SER A 131 36.48 32.91 14.25
C SER A 131 37.46 32.07 15.09
N GLU A 132 38.66 31.81 14.57
CA GLU A 132 39.72 31.15 15.33
C GLU A 132 40.21 32.07 16.47
N GLU A 133 40.34 31.54 17.69
CA GLU A 133 41.48 31.70 18.62
C GLU A 133 41.35 30.75 19.83
#